data_AF-A0A3N4LA17-F1
#
_entry.id   AF-A0A3N4LA17-F1
#
_cell.length_a   1.000
_cell.length_b   1.000
_cell.length_c   1.000
_cell.angle_alpha   90.00
_cell.angle_beta   90.00
_cell.angle_gamma   90.00
#
_symmetry.space_group_name_H-M   'P 1'
#
loop_
_entity.id
_entity.type
_entity.pdbx_description
1 polymer ?
#
loop_
_entity_poly.entity_id
_entity_poly.type
_entity_poly.pdbx_seq_one_letter_code
_entity_poly.pdbx_strand_id
1 'polypeptide(L)'
;QGGILHRDVSINNIIAITSPLATVPKTPPTIGGEFLYTPGTDLYGCLIDLDYAVVITEQDTSGIPERTGTYPFIAIAILQGAATGLATIHRYRHDLESFLYVLLWV
;
A
#
# COMPACT_ATOMS: atom_id res chain seq x y z
N GLN A 1 5.02 -2.15 -14.86
CA GLN A 1 3.71 -1.46 -14.94
C GLN A 1 3.24 -1.28 -13.51
N GLY A 2 2.89 -0.06 -13.13
CA GLY A 2 2.45 0.29 -11.78
C GLY A 2 1.90 1.71 -11.85
N GLY A 3 0.60 1.81 -12.09
CA GLY A 3 -0.10 3.07 -12.30
C GLY A 3 -1.43 3.06 -11.57
N ILE A 4 -1.51 2.38 -10.43
CA ILE A 4 -2.69 2.30 -9.58
C ILE A 4 -2.28 2.75 -8.19
N LEU A 5 -3.06 3.64 -7.58
CA LEU A 5 -2.96 4.02 -6.16
C LEU A 5 -4.05 3.28 -5.40
N HIS A 6 -3.73 2.73 -4.23
CA HIS A 6 -4.70 1.97 -3.43
C HIS A 6 -5.55 2.90 -2.54
N ARG A 7 -4.95 3.92 -1.93
CA ARG A 7 -5.60 4.97 -1.12
C ARG A 7 -6.30 4.52 0.16
N ASP A 8 -6.28 3.24 0.49
CA ASP A 8 -6.81 2.67 1.74
C ASP A 8 -6.01 1.42 2.16
N VAL A 9 -4.69 1.54 2.18
CA VAL A 9 -3.85 0.47 2.74
C VAL A 9 -4.02 0.45 4.26
N SER A 10 -4.47 -0.68 4.80
CA SER A 10 -4.66 -0.90 6.23
C SER A 10 -4.49 -2.38 6.57
N ILE A 11 -4.37 -2.73 7.85
CA ILE A 11 -4.29 -4.14 8.27
C ILE A 11 -5.51 -4.97 7.84
N ASN A 12 -6.67 -4.34 7.66
CA ASN A 12 -7.90 -5.03 7.24
C ASN A 12 -7.91 -5.33 5.73
N ASN A 13 -7.07 -4.62 4.96
CA ASN A 13 -7.03 -4.72 3.50
C ASN A 13 -5.82 -5.54 3.01
N ILE A 14 -5.14 -6.26 3.92
CA ILE A 14 -4.08 -7.21 3.61
C ILE A 14 -4.47 -8.58 4.14
N ILE A 15 -4.66 -9.55 3.23
CA ILE A 15 -4.88 -10.94 3.62
C ILE A 15 -3.58 -11.73 3.53
N ALA A 16 -3.34 -12.56 4.53
CA ALA A 16 -2.26 -13.53 4.53
C ALA A 16 -2.72 -14.82 3.86
N ILE A 17 -1.98 -15.29 2.85
CA ILE A 17 -2.26 -16.53 2.13
C ILE A 17 -1.03 -17.43 2.15
N THR A 18 -1.26 -18.74 2.24
CA THR A 18 -0.20 -19.77 2.26
C THR A 18 0.11 -20.31 0.87
N SER A 19 -0.75 -20.03 -0.11
CA SER A 19 -0.57 -20.41 -1.51
C SER A 19 -0.69 -19.15 -2.36
N PRO A 20 0.35 -18.77 -3.10
CA PRO A 20 0.33 -17.52 -3.84
C PRO A 20 -0.58 -17.65 -5.07
N LEU A 21 -1.40 -16.62 -5.30
CA LEU A 21 -2.30 -16.56 -6.47
C LEU A 21 -1.55 -16.32 -7.80
N ALA A 22 -0.27 -15.96 -7.73
CA ALA A 22 0.62 -15.78 -8.87
C ALA A 22 1.93 -16.54 -8.65
N THR A 23 2.71 -16.76 -9.70
CA THR A 23 4.02 -17.40 -9.60
C THR A 23 4.99 -16.48 -8.85
N VAL A 24 5.15 -16.69 -7.54
CA VAL A 24 6.17 -16.03 -6.74
C VAL A 24 7.46 -16.85 -6.83
N PRO A 25 8.66 -16.22 -6.81
CA PRO A 25 9.91 -16.96 -6.75
C PRO A 25 9.90 -17.96 -5.60
N LYS A 26 10.16 -19.24 -5.89
CA LYS A 26 10.21 -20.32 -4.89
C LYS A 26 11.40 -20.20 -3.94
N THR A 27 12.41 -19.43 -4.35
CA THR A 27 13.59 -19.14 -3.53
C THR A 27 13.45 -17.73 -2.96
N PRO A 28 13.54 -17.57 -1.63
CA PRO A 28 13.51 -16.25 -1.00
C PRO A 28 14.59 -15.34 -1.59
N PRO A 29 14.31 -14.04 -1.77
CA PRO A 29 15.33 -13.08 -2.15
C PRO A 29 16.45 -13.03 -1.10
N THR A 30 17.68 -12.81 -1.55
CA THR A 30 18.87 -12.73 -0.68
C THR A 30 19.38 -11.31 -0.56
N ILE A 31 19.78 -10.89 0.65
CA ILE A 31 20.56 -9.66 0.88
C ILE A 31 21.89 -10.06 1.49
N GLY A 32 23.01 -9.69 0.85
CA GLY A 32 24.35 -10.02 1.35
C GLY A 32 24.68 -11.51 1.36
N GLY A 33 23.96 -12.33 0.59
CA GLY A 33 24.11 -13.79 0.57
C GLY A 33 23.22 -14.54 1.57
N GLU A 34 22.52 -13.83 2.45
CA GLU A 34 21.56 -14.39 3.40
C GLU A 34 20.14 -14.30 2.86
N PHE A 35 19.32 -15.32 3.10
CA PHE A 35 17.89 -15.29 2.74
C PHE A 35 17.15 -14.26 3.59
N LEU A 36 16.28 -13.46 2.95
CA LEU A 36 15.44 -12.49 3.65
C LEU A 36 14.42 -13.13 4.61
N TYR A 37 14.07 -14.39 4.36
CA TYR A 37 13.21 -15.20 5.23
C TYR A 37 13.49 -16.69 4.99
N THR A 38 13.11 -17.54 5.94
CA THR A 38 13.36 -18.99 5.89
C THR A 38 12.63 -19.64 4.69
N PRO A 39 13.35 -20.33 3.77
CA PRO A 39 12.68 -21.07 2.70
C PRO A 39 11.68 -22.08 3.25
N GLY A 40 10.46 -22.12 2.71
CA GLY A 40 9.40 -23.02 3.18
C GLY A 40 8.57 -22.49 4.35
N THR A 41 8.86 -21.28 4.85
CA THR A 41 7.96 -20.53 5.75
C THR A 41 7.28 -19.38 5.00
N ASP A 42 7.05 -19.55 3.70
CA ASP A 42 6.51 -18.51 2.85
C ASP A 42 5.11 -18.07 3.31
N LEU A 43 5.01 -16.79 3.68
CA LEU A 43 3.73 -16.11 3.90
C LEU A 43 3.57 -15.08 2.78
N TYR A 44 2.51 -15.21 2.00
CA TYR A 44 2.22 -14.26 0.93
C TYR A 44 1.15 -13.29 1.40
N GLY A 45 1.34 -12.01 1.08
CA GLY A 45 0.32 -10.99 1.26
C GLY A 45 -0.45 -10.76 -0.05
N CYS A 46 -1.76 -10.60 0.05
CA CYS A 46 -2.58 -10.08 -1.05
C CYS A 46 -3.31 -8.82 -0.58
N LEU A 47 -3.17 -7.76 -1.37
CA LEU A 47 -3.94 -6.52 -1.17
C LEU A 47 -5.35 -6.74 -1.72
N ILE A 48 -6.33 -6.37 -0.91
CA ILE A 48 -7.76 -6.44 -1.25
C ILE A 48 -8.37 -5.06 -1.09
N ASP A 49 -9.66 -4.93 -1.41
CA ASP A 49 -10.44 -3.70 -1.28
C ASP A 49 -9.88 -2.53 -2.10
N LEU A 50 -10.28 -2.50 -3.37
CA LEU A 50 -9.87 -1.51 -4.35
C LEU A 50 -10.95 -0.45 -4.61
N ASP A 51 -11.94 -0.32 -3.72
CA ASP A 51 -13.07 0.60 -3.92
C ASP A 51 -12.62 2.08 -3.97
N TYR A 52 -11.52 2.41 -3.29
CA TYR A 52 -10.88 3.73 -3.35
C TYR A 52 -9.71 3.82 -4.34
N ALA A 53 -9.38 2.73 -5.04
CA ALA A 53 -8.23 2.70 -5.91
C ALA A 53 -8.43 3.56 -7.16
N VAL A 54 -7.37 4.20 -7.62
CA VAL A 54 -7.41 5.05 -8.83
C VAL A 54 -6.26 4.74 -9.76
N VAL A 55 -6.53 4.77 -11.07
CA VAL A 55 -5.48 4.67 -12.09
C VAL A 55 -4.83 6.04 -12.24
N ILE A 56 -3.50 6.10 -12.14
CA ILE A 56 -2.73 7.32 -12.37
C ILE A 56 -2.74 7.61 -13.88
N THR A 57 -3.64 8.49 -14.32
CA THR A 57 -3.64 9.00 -15.69
C THR A 57 -2.81 10.28 -15.78
N GLU A 58 -2.27 10.61 -16.97
CA GLU A 58 -1.55 11.87 -17.19
C GLU A 58 -2.41 13.13 -16.92
N GLN A 59 -3.73 12.95 -16.79
CA GLN A 59 -4.72 14.01 -16.63
C GLN A 59 -5.34 14.09 -15.22
N ASP A 60 -4.94 13.23 -14.27
CA ASP A 60 -5.49 13.25 -12.90
C ASP A 60 -4.95 14.43 -12.07
N THR A 61 -5.48 15.59 -12.44
CA THR A 61 -5.47 16.85 -11.70
C THR A 61 -6.80 17.03 -10.96
N SER A 62 -7.74 16.07 -11.08
CA SER A 62 -9.00 16.05 -10.35
C SER A 62 -8.77 15.69 -8.89
N GLY A 63 -8.25 16.68 -8.17
CA GLY A 63 -8.21 16.75 -6.72
C GLY A 63 -9.61 16.72 -6.15
N ILE A 64 -10.19 15.53 -6.05
CA ILE A 64 -11.12 15.26 -4.97
C ILE A 64 -10.24 14.79 -3.80
N PRO A 65 -9.91 15.67 -2.84
CA PRO A 65 -9.27 15.29 -1.59
C PRO A 65 -10.33 14.57 -0.75
N GLU A 66 -10.79 13.42 -1.24
CA GLU A 66 -11.63 12.58 -0.42
C GLU A 66 -10.68 11.97 0.61
N ARG A 67 -10.97 12.25 1.88
CA ARG A 67 -10.28 11.73 3.05
C ARG A 67 -10.60 10.24 3.18
N THR A 68 -10.19 9.49 2.16
CA THR A 68 -10.33 8.04 2.05
C THR A 68 -9.16 7.42 2.79
N GLY A 69 -9.42 6.30 3.45
CA GLY A 69 -8.40 5.60 4.19
C GLY A 69 -8.79 5.34 5.64
N THR A 70 -8.21 4.29 6.19
CA THR A 70 -8.32 3.95 7.60
C THR A 70 -7.42 4.89 8.43
N TYR A 71 -8.01 5.74 9.28
CA TYR A 71 -7.35 6.88 9.96
C TYR A 71 -5.90 6.68 10.46
N PRO A 72 -5.55 5.60 11.18
CA PRO A 72 -4.18 5.36 11.66
C PRO A 72 -3.15 5.14 10.53
N PHE A 73 -3.61 4.81 9.33
CA PHE A 73 -2.77 4.44 8.20
C PHE A 73 -2.72 5.53 7.12
N ILE A 74 -3.42 6.66 7.29
CA ILE A 74 -3.39 7.76 6.32
C ILE A 74 -2.06 8.50 6.40
N ALA A 75 -1.40 8.71 5.26
CA ALA A 75 -0.18 9.51 5.15
C ALA A 75 -0.33 10.92 5.73
N ILE A 76 0.69 11.42 6.43
CA ILE A 76 0.67 12.71 7.14
C ILE A 76 0.34 13.86 6.20
N ALA A 77 0.91 13.86 4.98
CA ALA A 77 0.67 14.90 3.99
C ALA A 77 -0.81 14.98 3.54
N ILE A 78 -1.51 13.85 3.54
CA ILE A 78 -2.96 13.78 3.24
C ILE A 78 -3.77 14.35 4.40
N LEU A 79 -3.41 13.98 5.64
CA LEU A 79 -4.06 14.52 6.84
C LEU A 79 -3.87 16.04 6.98
N GLN A 80 -2.67 16.54 6.72
CA GLN A 80 -2.36 17.97 6.76
C GLN A 80 -3.11 18.76 5.68
N GLY A 81 -3.20 18.22 4.45
CA GLY A 81 -4.00 18.82 3.39
C GLY A 81 -5.47 18.96 3.78
N ALA A 82 -6.05 17.88 4.31
CA ALA A 82 -7.43 17.89 4.80
C ALA A 82 -7.65 18.91 5.94
N ALA A 83 -6.70 19.03 6.87
CA ALA A 83 -6.81 19.97 8.00
C ALA A 83 -6.64 21.45 7.60
N THR A 84 -5.85 21.72 6.56
CA THR A 84 -5.55 23.08 6.11
C THR A 84 -6.43 23.55 4.95
N GLY A 85 -7.29 22.69 4.41
CA GLY A 85 -8.08 22.96 3.22
C GLY A 85 -7.28 22.99 1.92
N LEU A 86 -5.98 22.64 1.97
CA LEU A 86 -5.12 22.52 0.79
C LEU A 86 -5.29 21.13 0.18
N ALA A 87 -5.67 21.06 -1.09
CA ALA A 87 -5.79 19.79 -1.79
C ALA A 87 -4.41 19.12 -1.91
N THR A 88 -4.19 18.02 -1.18
CA THR A 88 -3.01 17.16 -1.36
C THR A 88 -3.34 16.07 -2.37
N ILE A 89 -2.59 16.04 -3.48
CA ILE A 89 -2.70 14.97 -4.48
C ILE A 89 -2.13 13.68 -3.92
N HIS A 90 -2.94 12.60 -3.95
CA HIS A 90 -2.46 11.27 -3.56
C HIS A 90 -1.41 10.76 -4.56
N ARG A 91 -0.33 10.15 -4.06
CA ARG A 91 0.79 9.65 -4.85
C ARG A 91 1.23 8.32 -4.30
N TYR A 92 1.98 7.54 -5.07
CA TYR A 92 2.47 6.21 -4.66
C TYR A 92 3.20 6.22 -3.31
N ARG A 93 3.94 7.30 -3.00
CA ARG A 93 4.65 7.46 -1.73
C ARG A 93 3.71 7.46 -0.51
N HIS A 94 2.46 7.87 -0.68
CA HIS A 94 1.48 7.88 0.40
C HIS A 94 0.96 6.46 0.68
N ASP A 95 0.76 5.62 -0.36
CA ASP A 95 0.48 4.18 -0.16
C ASP A 95 1.68 3.50 0.53
N LEU A 96 2.93 3.84 0.17
CA LEU A 96 4.12 3.32 0.83
C LEU A 96 4.23 3.74 2.31
N GLU A 97 3.84 4.97 2.64
CA GLU A 97 3.77 5.45 4.02
C GLU A 97 2.72 4.66 4.83
N SER A 98 1.56 4.38 4.24
CA SER A 98 0.56 3.49 4.84
C SER A 98 1.10 2.08 5.08
N PHE A 99 1.87 1.51 4.14
CA PHE A 99 2.53 0.21 4.35
C PHE A 99 3.49 0.22 5.54
N LEU A 100 4.27 1.30 5.70
CA LEU A 100 5.14 1.44 6.87
C LEU A 100 4.31 1.45 8.17
N TYR A 101 3.17 2.14 8.19
CA TYR A 101 2.28 2.15 9.36
C TYR A 101 1.69 0.77 9.65
N VAL A 102 1.34 -0.02 8.63
CA VAL A 102 0.91 -1.41 8.82
C VAL A 102 2.05 -2.25 9.41
N LEU A 103 3.28 -2.10 8.92
CA LEU A 103 4.44 -2.83 9.44
C LEU A 103 4.76 -2.48 10.90
N LEU A 104 4.55 -1.22 11.30
CA LEU A 104 4.75 -0.80 12.70
C LEU A 104 3.61 -1.24 13.63
N TRP A 105 2.45 -1.59 13.07
CA TRP A 105 1.28 -2.01 13.84
C TRP A 105 1.33 -3.49 14.22
N VAL A 106 1.98 -4.32 13.41
CA VAL A 106 2.13 -5.79 13.58
C VAL A 106 3.40 -6.10 14.37
#